data_AF-A0A1C5RWW7-F1
#
_entry.id   AF-A0A1C5RWW7-F1
#
_cell.length_a   1.000
_cell.length_b   1.000
_cell.length_c   1.000
_cell.angle_alpha   90.00
_cell.angle_beta   90.00
_cell.angle_gamma   90.00
#
_symmetry.space_group_name_H-M   'P 1'
#
loop_
_entity.id
_entity.type
_entity.pdbx_description
1 polymer ?
#
loop_
_entity_poly.entity_id
_entity_poly.type
_entity_poly.pdbx_seq_one_letter_code
_entity_poly.pdbx_strand_id
1 'polypeptide(L)'
;MPIIKLIDRTTDISRLKMRQMDWDTVINRKPYFVVLIEGYIHTIGGKYGNNNLWAYPRDEKPNCENLVQFEGEPVCWGINYAPYNYARCRHDEFEATTIGNVFITRNGEKFCDVRDGIERAKCMINDFLEHPMNLNEIDFDKNVIGRKVWWRSEPAIVTSYISGQACVILEPDGMPQFTTPAEFAGEGCECYVDGDVKADILDKHIWWFRK
;
A
#
# COMPACT_ATOMS: atom_id res chain seq x y z
N MET A 1 -17.36 31.48 -12.04
CA MET A 1 -17.79 30.49 -11.02
C MET A 1 -17.82 29.13 -11.69
N PRO A 2 -17.31 28.05 -11.06
CA PRO A 2 -17.47 26.71 -11.62
C PRO A 2 -18.95 26.36 -11.69
N ILE A 3 -19.40 25.88 -12.85
CA ILE A 3 -20.78 25.46 -13.08
C ILE A 3 -20.84 23.94 -12.90
N ILE A 4 -21.72 23.46 -12.03
CA ILE A 4 -21.97 22.03 -11.86
C ILE A 4 -22.52 21.47 -13.18
N LYS A 5 -21.90 20.40 -13.67
CA LYS A 5 -22.28 19.69 -14.88
C LYS A 5 -22.16 18.18 -14.63
N LEU A 6 -23.31 17.57 -14.39
CA LEU A 6 -23.43 16.13 -14.15
C LEU A 6 -23.47 15.37 -15.48
N ILE A 7 -23.08 14.10 -15.42
CA ILE A 7 -23.21 13.15 -16.52
C ILE A 7 -24.57 12.48 -16.41
N ASP A 8 -25.31 12.47 -17.51
CA ASP A 8 -26.63 11.89 -17.61
C ASP A 8 -26.76 11.04 -18.90
N ARG A 9 -27.95 10.50 -19.14
CA ARG A 9 -28.25 9.66 -20.32
C ARG A 9 -28.11 10.39 -21.66
N THR A 10 -28.08 11.72 -21.67
CA THR A 10 -27.90 12.53 -22.88
C THR A 10 -26.43 12.87 -23.15
N THR A 11 -25.55 12.57 -22.20
CA THR A 11 -24.12 12.84 -22.32
C THR A 11 -23.46 11.82 -23.25
N ASP A 12 -22.82 12.30 -24.32
CA ASP A 12 -22.01 11.45 -25.19
C ASP A 12 -20.66 11.14 -24.54
N ILE A 13 -20.59 9.99 -23.88
CA ILE A 13 -19.42 9.53 -23.12
C ILE A 13 -18.21 9.26 -24.01
N SER A 14 -18.43 8.88 -25.27
CA SER A 14 -17.34 8.60 -26.22
C SER A 14 -16.49 9.83 -26.54
N ARG A 15 -17.04 11.04 -26.31
CA ARG A 15 -16.36 12.31 -26.54
C ARG A 15 -15.69 12.89 -25.30
N LEU A 16 -15.82 12.24 -24.15
CA LEU A 16 -15.25 12.74 -22.90
C LEU A 16 -13.74 12.54 -22.89
N LYS A 17 -13.02 13.60 -22.53
CA LYS A 17 -11.59 13.51 -22.22
C LYS A 17 -11.44 13.04 -20.78
N MET A 18 -11.14 11.76 -20.62
CA MET A 18 -10.90 11.13 -19.32
C MET A 18 -9.41 10.97 -19.09
N ARG A 19 -8.89 11.54 -18.00
CA ARG A 19 -7.54 11.26 -17.52
C ARG A 19 -7.64 10.30 -16.33
N GLN A 20 -7.19 9.07 -16.52
CA GLN A 20 -7.19 8.07 -15.45
C GLN A 20 -6.16 8.41 -14.37
N MET A 21 -6.59 8.26 -13.12
CA MET A 21 -5.72 8.27 -11.94
C MET A 21 -5.14 6.87 -11.74
N ASP A 22 -3.94 6.80 -11.19
CA ASP A 22 -3.22 5.57 -10.91
C ASP A 22 -3.66 4.87 -9.61
N TRP A 23 -4.72 5.37 -8.97
CA TRP A 23 -5.15 4.97 -7.63
C TRP A 23 -5.85 3.62 -7.58
N ASP A 24 -5.48 2.82 -6.59
CA ASP A 24 -6.11 1.51 -6.34
C ASP A 24 -7.42 1.62 -5.57
N THR A 25 -8.39 2.34 -6.11
CA THR A 25 -9.67 2.56 -5.43
C THR A 25 -10.58 1.32 -5.46
N VAL A 26 -11.15 0.98 -4.30
CA VAL A 26 -12.13 -0.09 -4.13
C VAL A 26 -13.43 0.48 -3.55
N ILE A 27 -14.56 0.26 -4.23
CA ILE A 27 -15.90 0.67 -3.81
C ILE A 27 -16.76 -0.57 -3.66
N ASN A 28 -17.36 -0.78 -2.48
CA ASN A 28 -18.20 -1.95 -2.20
C ASN A 28 -17.53 -3.29 -2.58
N ARG A 29 -16.24 -3.43 -2.24
CA ARG A 29 -15.38 -4.61 -2.55
C ARG A 29 -15.14 -4.87 -4.04
N LYS A 30 -15.44 -3.90 -4.91
CA LYS A 30 -15.12 -3.96 -6.33
C LYS A 30 -14.04 -2.93 -6.68
N PRO A 31 -13.07 -3.26 -7.53
CA PRO A 31 -12.05 -2.31 -7.98
C PRO A 31 -12.64 -1.34 -9.00
N TYR A 32 -12.31 -0.06 -8.87
CA TYR A 32 -12.75 1.01 -9.77
C TYR A 32 -11.54 1.72 -10.38
N PHE A 33 -11.70 2.24 -11.58
CA PHE A 33 -10.84 3.31 -12.09
C PHE A 33 -11.43 4.64 -11.68
N VAL A 34 -10.57 5.53 -11.17
CA VAL A 34 -10.92 6.94 -10.96
C VAL A 34 -10.38 7.74 -12.14
N VAL A 35 -11.21 8.59 -12.72
CA VAL A 35 -10.87 9.45 -13.86
C VAL A 35 -11.23 10.90 -13.56
N LEU A 36 -10.36 11.81 -13.97
CA LEU A 36 -10.66 13.23 -14.06
C LEU A 36 -11.33 13.51 -15.40
N ILE A 37 -12.52 14.12 -15.38
CA ILE A 37 -13.26 14.48 -16.59
C ILE A 37 -13.36 15.99 -16.70
N GLU A 38 -12.68 16.57 -17.69
CA GLU A 38 -12.64 18.02 -17.87
C GLU A 38 -14.02 18.60 -18.18
N GLY A 39 -14.41 19.65 -17.46
CA GLY A 39 -15.69 20.34 -17.64
C GLY A 39 -16.91 19.64 -17.04
N TYR A 40 -16.76 18.46 -16.43
CA TYR A 40 -17.83 17.74 -15.72
C TYR A 40 -17.62 17.81 -14.21
N ILE A 41 -17.88 19.00 -13.68
CA ILE A 41 -17.75 19.33 -12.27
C ILE A 41 -19.01 18.86 -11.54
N HIS A 42 -18.89 17.98 -10.54
CA HIS A 42 -20.04 17.48 -9.78
C HIS A 42 -20.19 18.15 -8.41
N THR A 43 -19.16 18.85 -7.93
CA THR A 43 -19.13 19.50 -6.60
C THR A 43 -18.42 20.86 -6.63
N ILE A 44 -18.60 21.71 -5.63
CA ILE A 44 -17.95 23.04 -5.56
C ILE A 44 -16.79 23.05 -4.55
N GLY A 45 -16.73 22.07 -3.64
CA GLY A 45 -15.72 21.99 -2.57
C GLY A 45 -15.18 20.57 -2.38
N GLY A 46 -14.94 19.87 -3.49
CA GLY A 46 -14.47 18.50 -3.50
C GLY A 46 -13.13 18.33 -2.81
N LYS A 47 -12.92 17.11 -2.33
CA LYS A 47 -11.69 16.73 -1.63
C LYS A 47 -10.47 16.92 -2.54
N TYR A 48 -9.35 17.38 -1.96
CA TYR A 48 -8.12 17.72 -2.68
C TYR A 48 -8.26 18.84 -3.73
N GLY A 49 -9.35 19.62 -3.67
CA GLY A 49 -9.66 20.63 -4.69
C GLY A 49 -10.08 20.03 -6.04
N ASN A 50 -10.31 18.72 -6.08
CA ASN A 50 -10.75 18.01 -7.26
C ASN A 50 -12.27 17.84 -7.23
N ASN A 51 -12.93 18.51 -8.17
CA ASN A 51 -14.38 18.59 -8.19
C ASN A 51 -15.02 17.85 -9.36
N ASN A 52 -14.19 17.15 -10.15
CA ASN A 52 -14.55 16.52 -11.41
C ASN A 52 -13.95 15.12 -11.54
N LEU A 53 -13.77 14.44 -10.41
CA LEU A 53 -13.37 13.04 -10.35
C LEU A 53 -14.59 12.14 -10.45
N TRP A 54 -14.53 11.15 -11.31
CA TRP A 54 -15.57 10.15 -11.50
C TRP A 54 -14.95 8.77 -11.39
N ALA A 55 -15.75 7.77 -11.04
CA ALA A 55 -15.28 6.39 -10.92
C ALA A 55 -16.18 5.45 -11.72
N TYR A 56 -15.60 4.40 -12.31
CA TYR A 56 -16.34 3.30 -12.93
C TYR A 56 -15.64 1.95 -12.66
N PRO A 57 -16.38 0.82 -12.68
CA PRO A 57 -15.80 -0.50 -12.39
C PRO A 57 -14.70 -0.86 -13.40
N ARG A 58 -13.58 -1.46 -12.94
CA ARG A 58 -12.44 -1.77 -13.83
C ARG A 58 -12.74 -2.86 -14.86
N ASP A 59 -13.73 -3.70 -14.60
CA ASP A 59 -14.20 -4.77 -15.48
C ASP A 59 -15.23 -4.30 -16.51
N GLU A 60 -15.63 -3.02 -16.47
CA GLU A 60 -16.64 -2.46 -17.35
C GLU A 60 -16.11 -1.26 -18.16
N LYS A 61 -16.78 -0.97 -19.29
CA LYS A 61 -16.57 0.30 -20.00
C LYS A 61 -17.41 1.40 -19.35
N PRO A 62 -16.89 2.64 -19.26
CA PRO A 62 -17.65 3.74 -18.68
C PRO A 62 -18.91 4.04 -19.50
N ASN A 63 -20.02 4.21 -18.82
CA ASN A 63 -21.32 4.59 -19.37
C ASN A 63 -22.08 5.48 -18.37
N CYS A 64 -23.24 6.00 -18.76
CA CYS A 64 -23.95 6.99 -17.95
C CYS A 64 -24.56 6.41 -16.67
N GLU A 65 -24.65 5.09 -16.55
CA GLU A 65 -25.23 4.40 -15.40
C GLU A 65 -24.16 3.93 -14.40
N ASN A 66 -22.97 3.55 -14.88
CA ASN A 66 -21.88 3.05 -14.03
C ASN A 66 -20.83 4.10 -13.64
N LEU A 67 -20.85 5.27 -14.28
CA LEU A 67 -19.92 6.36 -13.99
C LEU A 67 -20.47 7.22 -12.86
N VAL A 68 -19.89 7.05 -11.68
CA VAL A 68 -20.35 7.67 -10.43
C VAL A 68 -19.45 8.82 -10.02
N GLN A 69 -20.02 9.81 -9.33
CA GLN A 69 -19.27 10.93 -8.76
C GLN A 69 -18.32 10.37 -7.69
N PHE A 70 -17.05 10.81 -7.73
CA PHE A 70 -16.04 10.33 -6.80
C PHE A 70 -15.52 11.48 -5.92
N GLU A 71 -15.72 11.34 -4.60
CA GLU A 71 -15.18 12.23 -3.55
C GLU A 71 -14.45 11.42 -2.46
N GLY A 72 -14.04 10.19 -2.78
CA GLY A 72 -13.44 9.24 -1.84
C GLY A 72 -11.93 9.41 -1.62
N GLU A 73 -11.37 8.48 -0.86
CA GLU A 73 -9.93 8.29 -0.72
C GLU A 73 -9.36 7.49 -1.91
N PRO A 74 -8.14 7.79 -2.40
CA PRO A 74 -7.45 6.95 -3.39
C PRO A 74 -7.42 5.48 -2.99
N VAL A 75 -7.03 5.22 -1.74
CA VAL A 75 -6.97 3.92 -1.08
C VAL A 75 -7.44 4.11 0.35
N CYS A 76 -8.30 3.23 0.83
CA CYS A 76 -8.81 3.27 2.20
C CYS A 76 -7.83 2.54 3.13
N TRP A 77 -6.92 3.29 3.76
CA TRP A 77 -6.07 2.79 4.84
C TRP A 77 -6.87 2.68 6.15
N GLY A 78 -6.65 1.59 6.88
CA GLY A 78 -7.37 1.32 8.12
C GLY A 78 -6.51 0.57 9.13
N ILE A 79 -7.00 0.50 10.37
CA ILE A 79 -6.39 -0.24 11.46
C ILE A 79 -7.44 -1.19 12.00
N ASN A 80 -7.10 -2.48 12.08
CA ASN A 80 -7.92 -3.47 12.76
C ASN A 80 -7.27 -3.84 14.09
N TYR A 81 -8.09 -3.85 15.15
CA TYR A 81 -7.69 -4.29 16.48
C TYR A 81 -8.86 -5.06 17.11
N ALA A 82 -8.66 -6.36 17.33
CA ALA A 82 -9.65 -7.25 17.89
C ALA A 82 -9.00 -8.14 18.96
N PRO A 83 -8.74 -7.60 20.17
CA PRO A 83 -8.14 -8.38 21.25
C PRO A 83 -9.13 -9.42 21.78
N TYR A 84 -8.62 -10.57 22.18
CA TYR A 84 -9.38 -11.63 22.85
C TYR A 84 -8.55 -12.28 23.96
N ASN A 85 -9.23 -12.79 24.98
CA ASN A 85 -8.55 -13.54 26.04
C ASN A 85 -8.35 -14.98 25.60
N TYR A 86 -7.15 -15.49 25.79
CA TYR A 86 -6.76 -16.86 25.51
C TYR A 86 -6.24 -17.50 26.79
N ALA A 87 -6.77 -18.67 27.12
CA ALA A 87 -6.28 -19.47 28.23
C ALA A 87 -5.40 -20.61 27.73
N ARG A 88 -4.22 -20.78 28.33
CA ARG A 88 -3.36 -21.94 28.13
C ARG A 88 -3.19 -22.69 29.45
N CYS A 89 -3.24 -24.02 29.37
CA CYS A 89 -2.82 -24.89 30.47
C CYS A 89 -1.45 -25.48 30.13
N ARG A 90 -0.45 -25.27 30.99
CA ARG A 90 0.86 -25.93 30.90
C ARG A 90 1.26 -26.40 32.29
N HIS A 91 1.66 -27.66 32.42
CA HIS A 91 2.08 -28.27 33.69
C HIS A 91 1.08 -28.05 34.85
N ASP A 92 -0.22 -28.27 34.58
CA ASP A 92 -1.33 -28.05 35.55
C ASP A 92 -1.52 -26.62 36.05
N GLU A 93 -0.81 -25.64 35.45
CA GLU A 93 -1.04 -24.21 35.69
C GLU A 93 -1.93 -23.62 34.59
N PHE A 94 -2.97 -22.90 35.01
CA PHE A 94 -3.91 -22.21 34.12
C PHE A 94 -3.55 -20.72 34.02
N GLU A 95 -3.10 -20.30 32.84
CA GLU A 95 -2.76 -18.91 32.56
C GLU A 95 -3.72 -18.35 31.51
N ALA A 96 -4.43 -17.27 31.85
CA ALA A 96 -5.20 -16.49 30.90
C ALA A 96 -4.40 -15.23 30.52
N THR A 97 -4.18 -15.03 29.21
CA THR A 97 -3.50 -13.85 28.67
C THR A 97 -4.36 -13.18 27.61
N THR A 98 -4.28 -11.86 27.49
CA THR A 98 -4.92 -11.13 26.38
C THR A 98 -4.00 -11.22 25.17
N ILE A 99 -4.50 -11.79 24.08
CA ILE A 99 -3.86 -11.75 22.77
C ILE A 99 -4.57 -10.67 21.96
N GLY A 100 -3.83 -9.69 21.47
CA GLY A 100 -4.36 -8.65 20.60
C GLY A 100 -3.36 -8.33 19.51
N ASN A 101 -3.67 -8.75 18.28
CA ASN A 101 -2.88 -8.36 17.11
C ASN A 101 -3.49 -7.10 16.52
N VAL A 102 -2.66 -6.07 16.32
CA VAL A 102 -2.99 -4.91 15.50
C VAL A 102 -2.46 -5.17 14.10
N PHE A 103 -3.25 -4.91 13.08
CA PHE A 103 -2.77 -4.92 11.71
C PHE A 103 -3.34 -3.74 10.93
N ILE A 104 -2.54 -3.25 9.98
CA ILE A 104 -2.96 -2.21 9.04
C ILE A 104 -3.67 -2.89 7.89
N THR A 105 -4.73 -2.27 7.40
CA THR A 105 -5.46 -2.70 6.21
C THR A 105 -5.32 -1.70 5.07
N ARG A 106 -5.26 -2.21 3.85
CA ARG A 106 -5.32 -1.45 2.59
C ARG A 106 -6.56 -1.90 1.83
N ASN A 107 -7.51 -0.99 1.59
CA ASN A 107 -8.82 -1.31 1.01
C ASN A 107 -9.60 -2.41 1.75
N GLY A 108 -9.43 -2.49 3.07
CA GLY A 108 -10.07 -3.50 3.93
C GLY A 108 -9.35 -4.84 4.01
N GLU A 109 -8.36 -5.09 3.16
CA GLU A 109 -7.51 -6.29 3.21
C GLU A 109 -6.28 -6.06 4.08
N LYS A 110 -5.78 -7.11 4.75
CA LYS A 110 -4.60 -7.02 5.61
C LYS A 110 -3.35 -6.62 4.80
N PHE A 111 -2.67 -5.56 5.22
CA PHE A 111 -1.46 -5.05 4.61
C PHE A 111 -0.19 -5.49 5.37
N CYS A 112 -0.15 -5.27 6.69
CA CYS A 112 0.93 -5.75 7.56
C CYS A 112 0.48 -5.86 9.02
N ASP A 113 1.13 -6.73 9.78
CA ASP A 113 1.02 -6.75 11.23
C ASP A 113 1.81 -5.61 11.85
N VAL A 114 1.28 -5.04 12.93
CA VAL A 114 1.94 -3.98 13.68
C VAL A 114 2.26 -4.47 15.08
N ARG A 115 3.55 -4.43 15.41
CA ARG A 115 4.03 -4.56 16.78
C ARG A 115 3.89 -3.20 17.46
N ASP A 116 3.64 -3.18 18.76
CA ASP A 116 3.54 -1.95 19.58
C ASP A 116 2.22 -1.16 19.50
N GLY A 117 1.17 -1.76 18.93
CA GLY A 117 -0.21 -1.30 19.11
C GLY A 117 -0.71 -0.25 18.11
N ILE A 118 -1.85 0.36 18.44
CA ILE A 118 -2.62 1.22 17.51
C ILE A 118 -1.89 2.53 17.16
N GLU A 119 -1.22 3.17 18.13
CA GLU A 119 -0.52 4.43 17.87
C GLU A 119 0.64 4.25 16.89
N ARG A 120 1.38 3.14 17.02
CA ARG A 120 2.41 2.77 16.03
C ARG A 120 1.80 2.56 14.65
N ALA A 121 0.63 1.91 14.57
CA ALA A 121 -0.06 1.69 13.30
C ALA A 121 -0.45 3.02 12.62
N LYS A 122 -0.90 4.03 13.37
CA LYS A 122 -1.18 5.36 12.82
C LYS A 122 0.07 6.02 12.23
N CYS A 123 1.19 5.96 12.96
CA CYS A 123 2.46 6.50 12.45
C CYS A 123 2.91 5.77 11.17
N MET A 124 2.83 4.44 11.15
CA MET A 124 3.20 3.66 9.97
C MET A 124 2.31 3.96 8.76
N ILE A 125 1.01 4.24 8.94
CA ILE A 125 0.15 4.68 7.83
C ILE A 125 0.68 5.99 7.22
N ASN A 126 1.11 6.96 8.04
CA ASN A 126 1.73 8.18 7.51
C ASN A 126 3.05 7.86 6.78
N ASP A 127 3.89 6.99 7.35
CA ASP A 127 5.14 6.55 6.71
C ASP A 127 4.87 5.88 5.35
N PHE A 128 3.77 5.11 5.22
CA PHE A 128 3.33 4.51 3.95
C PHE A 128 2.84 5.56 2.94
N LEU A 129 2.14 6.60 3.39
CA LEU A 129 1.66 7.68 2.54
C LEU A 129 2.80 8.59 2.05
N GLU A 130 3.86 8.74 2.84
CA GLU A 130 5.06 9.51 2.50
C GLU A 130 6.15 8.66 1.85
N HIS A 131 5.90 7.37 1.63
CA HIS A 131 6.88 6.45 1.10
C HIS A 131 7.40 6.91 -0.28
N PRO A 132 8.70 6.72 -0.60
CA PRO A 132 9.26 7.07 -1.92
C PRO A 132 8.57 6.39 -3.12
N MET A 133 7.76 5.37 -2.86
CA MET A 133 6.87 4.75 -3.84
C MET A 133 5.43 5.08 -3.52
N ASN A 134 4.62 5.28 -4.56
CA ASN A 134 3.19 5.48 -4.40
C ASN A 134 2.49 4.16 -4.01
N LEU A 135 2.34 3.88 -2.72
CA LEU A 135 1.64 2.67 -2.24
C LEU A 135 0.12 2.71 -2.48
N ASN A 136 -0.41 3.87 -2.90
CA ASN A 136 -1.79 4.00 -3.33
C ASN A 136 -1.99 3.58 -4.80
N GLU A 137 -0.91 3.29 -5.53
CA GLU A 137 -0.97 2.91 -6.94
C GLU A 137 -1.62 1.52 -7.12
N ILE A 138 -2.31 1.35 -8.25
CA ILE A 138 -2.70 0.04 -8.78
C ILE A 138 -1.44 -0.77 -9.02
N ASP A 139 -1.44 -2.04 -8.59
CA ASP A 139 -0.34 -2.97 -8.81
C ASP A 139 1.02 -2.48 -8.25
N PHE A 140 1.03 -1.64 -7.20
CA PHE A 140 2.27 -1.17 -6.57
C PHE A 140 3.20 -2.33 -6.15
N ASP A 141 2.61 -3.47 -5.76
CA ASP A 141 3.26 -4.72 -5.36
C ASP A 141 3.98 -5.42 -6.52
N LYS A 142 3.54 -5.18 -7.76
CA LYS A 142 4.24 -5.61 -8.97
C LYS A 142 5.27 -4.56 -9.40
N ASN A 143 4.92 -3.28 -9.29
CA ASN A 143 5.78 -2.16 -9.69
C ASN A 143 7.04 -2.04 -8.81
N VAL A 144 7.02 -2.59 -7.59
CA VAL A 144 8.21 -2.64 -6.72
C VAL A 144 9.24 -3.67 -7.19
N ILE A 145 8.81 -4.74 -7.85
CA ILE A 145 9.69 -5.81 -8.30
C ILE A 145 10.58 -5.29 -9.45
N GLY A 146 11.87 -5.59 -9.38
CA GLY A 146 12.90 -5.10 -10.29
C GLY A 146 13.45 -3.72 -9.94
N ARG A 147 12.93 -3.06 -8.90
CA ARG A 147 13.42 -1.74 -8.49
C ARG A 147 14.81 -1.85 -7.86
N LYS A 148 15.73 -1.02 -8.31
CA LYS A 148 17.05 -0.87 -7.72
C LYS A 148 16.96 -0.01 -6.46
N VAL A 149 17.60 -0.47 -5.39
CA VAL A 149 17.69 0.24 -4.10
C VAL A 149 19.11 0.13 -3.56
N TRP A 150 19.45 0.94 -2.56
CA TRP A 150 20.59 0.63 -1.69
C TRP A 150 20.08 -0.01 -0.41
N TRP A 151 20.71 -1.08 0.04
CA TRP A 151 20.46 -1.68 1.34
C TRP A 151 21.76 -1.67 2.13
N ARG A 152 21.79 -1.01 3.30
CA ARG A 152 23.01 -0.84 4.12
C ARG A 152 24.21 -0.29 3.32
N SER A 153 23.95 0.65 2.42
CA SER A 153 24.94 1.25 1.50
C SER A 153 25.47 0.30 0.40
N GLU A 154 24.86 -0.87 0.23
CA GLU A 154 25.20 -1.84 -0.81
C GLU A 154 24.10 -1.88 -1.89
N PRO A 155 24.47 -2.07 -3.17
CA PRO A 155 23.51 -2.09 -4.26
C PRO A 155 22.64 -3.34 -4.18
N ALA A 156 21.32 -3.15 -4.22
CA ALA A 156 20.35 -4.23 -4.21
C ALA A 156 19.27 -4.04 -5.27
N ILE A 157 18.58 -5.13 -5.60
CA ILE A 157 17.37 -5.15 -6.42
C ILE A 157 16.26 -5.86 -5.66
N VAL A 158 15.04 -5.33 -5.74
CA VAL A 158 13.86 -6.01 -5.17
C VAL A 158 13.45 -7.14 -6.11
N THR A 159 13.41 -8.37 -5.64
CA THR A 159 13.01 -9.53 -6.47
C THR A 159 11.63 -10.06 -6.13
N SER A 160 11.11 -9.74 -4.94
CA SER A 160 9.77 -10.13 -4.55
C SER A 160 9.16 -9.18 -3.53
N TYR A 161 7.82 -9.16 -3.47
CA TYR A 161 7.03 -8.49 -2.45
C TYR A 161 6.16 -9.51 -1.72
N ILE A 162 6.14 -9.43 -0.39
CA ILE A 162 5.39 -10.34 0.49
C ILE A 162 4.12 -9.64 0.98
N SER A 163 3.02 -9.89 0.28
CA SER A 163 1.69 -9.39 0.63
C SER A 163 1.26 -9.82 2.04
N GLY A 164 0.61 -8.92 2.77
CA GLY A 164 0.17 -9.14 4.15
C GLY A 164 1.25 -8.96 5.22
N GLN A 165 2.50 -8.71 4.81
CA GLN A 165 3.62 -8.39 5.71
C GLN A 165 4.29 -7.05 5.38
N ALA A 166 3.96 -6.43 4.24
CA ALA A 166 4.65 -5.25 3.72
C ALA A 166 6.18 -5.40 3.69
N CYS A 167 6.67 -6.60 3.35
CA CYS A 167 8.10 -6.87 3.22
C CYS A 167 8.50 -7.05 1.75
N VAL A 168 9.75 -6.73 1.45
CA VAL A 168 10.41 -7.01 0.18
C VAL A 168 11.53 -8.02 0.37
N ILE A 169 11.82 -8.77 -0.68
CA ILE A 169 13.04 -9.58 -0.80
C ILE A 169 14.05 -8.82 -1.65
N LEU A 170 15.26 -8.69 -1.13
CA LEU A 170 16.37 -7.95 -1.72
C LEU A 170 17.49 -8.91 -2.11
N GLU A 171 17.93 -8.81 -3.35
CA GLU A 171 19.11 -9.51 -3.85
C GLU A 171 20.25 -8.51 -4.11
N PRO A 172 21.52 -8.91 -3.95
CA PRO A 172 22.65 -8.06 -4.28
C PRO A 172 22.70 -7.77 -5.80
N ASP A 173 22.92 -6.51 -6.18
CA ASP A 173 22.98 -6.09 -7.58
C ASP A 173 24.42 -5.76 -8.01
N GLY A 174 25.03 -6.66 -8.77
CA GLY A 174 26.41 -6.51 -9.26
C GLY A 174 27.49 -6.98 -8.28
N MET A 175 27.11 -7.72 -7.24
CA MET A 175 28.01 -8.33 -6.27
C MET A 175 27.52 -9.73 -5.89
N PRO A 176 28.40 -10.64 -5.43
CA PRO A 176 28.01 -12.03 -5.16
C PRO A 176 27.14 -12.19 -3.92
N GLN A 177 27.33 -11.32 -2.92
CA GLN A 177 26.63 -11.34 -1.64
C GLN A 177 26.76 -9.97 -0.96
N PHE A 178 25.87 -9.68 -0.02
CA PHE A 178 26.00 -8.54 0.87
C PHE A 178 27.16 -8.73 1.86
N THR A 179 27.70 -7.61 2.34
CA THR A 179 28.75 -7.63 3.36
C THR A 179 28.14 -7.96 4.71
N THR A 180 28.72 -8.95 5.40
CA THR A 180 28.36 -9.28 6.78
C THR A 180 28.50 -8.03 7.68
N PRO A 181 27.47 -7.61 8.41
CA PRO A 181 27.55 -6.44 9.26
C PRO A 181 28.62 -6.59 10.33
N ALA A 182 29.26 -5.48 10.73
CA ALA A 182 30.37 -5.48 11.69
C ALA A 182 30.00 -6.11 13.05
N GLU A 183 28.72 -5.99 13.45
CA GLU A 183 28.15 -6.60 14.66
C GLU A 183 28.12 -8.14 14.62
N PHE A 184 28.22 -8.76 13.44
CA PHE A 184 28.30 -10.20 13.25
C PHE A 184 29.68 -10.67 12.75
N ALA A 185 30.65 -9.76 12.62
CA ALA A 185 31.98 -10.08 12.08
C ALA A 185 32.91 -10.77 13.09
N GLY A 186 32.54 -10.83 14.38
CA GLY A 186 33.42 -11.20 15.49
C GLY A 186 33.45 -12.69 15.89
N GLU A 187 32.50 -13.50 15.46
CA GLU A 187 32.49 -14.94 15.66
C GLU A 187 31.95 -15.52 14.35
N GLY A 188 32.50 -16.63 13.86
CA GLY A 188 32.08 -17.25 12.60
C GLY A 188 30.62 -17.67 12.63
N CYS A 189 29.71 -16.71 12.51
CA CYS A 189 28.29 -16.92 12.60
C CYS A 189 27.84 -17.51 11.28
N GLU A 190 27.86 -18.84 11.23
CA GLU A 190 27.19 -19.66 10.19
C GLU A 190 25.68 -19.34 10.09
N CYS A 191 25.17 -18.52 11.01
CA CYS A 191 23.79 -18.05 11.09
C CYS A 191 23.42 -17.01 10.01
N TYR A 192 24.40 -16.36 9.38
CA TYR A 192 24.16 -15.39 8.30
C TYR A 192 24.28 -16.10 6.95
N VAL A 193 23.19 -16.76 6.54
CA VAL A 193 23.11 -17.47 5.25
C VAL A 193 22.81 -16.44 4.17
N ASP A 194 23.86 -16.01 3.47
CA ASP A 194 23.86 -14.87 2.56
C ASP A 194 23.35 -15.22 1.16
N GLY A 195 22.42 -14.39 0.69
CA GLY A 195 21.84 -14.39 -0.65
C GLY A 195 20.75 -13.34 -0.66
N ASP A 196 19.54 -13.74 -0.30
CA ASP A 196 18.36 -12.88 -0.35
C ASP A 196 17.99 -12.40 1.06
N VAL A 197 17.75 -11.10 1.21
CA VAL A 197 17.35 -10.50 2.49
C VAL A 197 15.88 -10.12 2.45
N LYS A 198 15.13 -10.59 3.43
CA LYS A 198 13.79 -10.07 3.71
C LYS A 198 13.89 -8.82 4.57
N ALA A 199 13.34 -7.71 4.08
CA ALA A 199 13.28 -6.45 4.80
C ALA A 199 11.86 -5.86 4.79
N ASP A 200 11.50 -5.10 5.83
CA ASP A 200 10.26 -4.30 5.83
C ASP A 200 10.39 -3.21 4.77
N ILE A 201 9.31 -2.87 4.06
CA ILE A 201 9.32 -1.80 3.06
C ILE A 201 9.70 -0.44 3.67
N LEU A 202 9.41 -0.24 4.97
CA LEU A 202 9.81 0.93 5.76
C LEU A 202 11.16 0.77 6.48
N ASP A 203 11.94 -0.27 6.16
CA ASP A 203 13.25 -0.45 6.79
C ASP A 203 14.15 0.75 6.48
N LYS A 204 14.61 1.43 7.53
CA LYS A 204 15.51 2.59 7.47
C LYS A 204 16.84 2.31 6.75
N HIS A 205 17.20 1.05 6.60
CA HIS A 205 18.40 0.63 5.88
C HIS A 205 18.19 0.54 4.37
N ILE A 206 16.95 0.64 3.87
CA ILE A 206 16.63 0.73 2.45
C ILE A 206 16.61 2.18 2.01
N TRP A 207 17.36 2.48 0.95
CA TRP A 207 17.31 3.76 0.24
C TRP A 207 16.74 3.57 -1.16
N TRP A 208 15.52 4.08 -1.37
CA TRP A 208 14.69 3.84 -2.54
C TRP A 208 15.02 4.68 -3.79
N PHE A 209 16.00 5.58 -3.71
CA PHE A 209 16.35 6.55 -4.77
C PHE A 209 17.57 6.15 -5.61
N ARG A 210 17.85 4.85 -5.72
CA ARG A 210 18.89 4.34 -6.63
C ARG A 210 18.33 4.36 -8.07
N LYS A 211 19.06 4.99 -8.98
CA LYS A 211 18.73 5.06 -10.41
C LYS A 211 19.31 3.86 -11.15
#